data_AF-A0A0D0C478-F1
#
_entry.id   AF-A0A0D0C478-F1
#
_cell.length_a   1.000
_cell.length_b   1.000
_cell.length_c   1.000
_cell.angle_alpha   90.00
_cell.angle_beta   90.00
_cell.angle_gamma   90.00
#
_symmetry.space_group_name_H-M   'P 1'
#
loop_
_entity.id
_entity.type
_entity.pdbx_description
1 polymer ?
#
loop_
_entity_poly.entity_id
_entity_poly.type
_entity_poly.pdbx_seq_one_letter_code
_entity_poly.pdbx_strand_id
1 'polypeptide(L)'
;MALDAKFHVRSLRDGTEFQVTRHAIKTCEVFRNMFACCDHDNDKSGPQEAVLDLDETEHVLATLFRLIQQPPDPPPTVNSDGTRPRFNFDTGSIIPFPVLPSMLQLADKYGLPESITCSLHLHVQANASTNPLPVYAYATTHGLPKIAAEASAHLLHPPLSSYTKEAIQIIPTVTAYHELLRLHEYRKYRLRDILLNEDIFPHGYGACPVHKQWAIQLWEQKRVHLATQIEAATDIAGEMRDLAGQLSSCPLCHKALTAAVDMLQYKCRKVARTVDYVPQDYWLDVI
;
A
#
# COMPACT_ATOMS: atom_id res chain seq x y z
N MET A 1 33.52 27.04 -20.55
CA MET A 1 32.66 25.84 -20.48
C MET A 1 33.46 24.68 -21.03
N ALA A 2 34.00 23.83 -20.15
CA ALA A 2 34.73 22.64 -20.60
C ALA A 2 33.72 21.69 -21.27
N LEU A 3 34.04 21.23 -22.48
CA LEU A 3 33.30 20.17 -23.16
C LEU A 3 33.32 18.95 -22.26
N ASP A 4 32.15 18.54 -21.77
CA ASP A 4 32.00 17.38 -20.92
C ASP A 4 32.49 16.15 -21.71
N ALA A 5 33.55 15.50 -21.23
CA ALA A 5 34.16 14.39 -21.94
C ALA A 5 33.14 13.24 -22.07
N LYS A 6 32.96 12.74 -23.29
CA LYS A 6 32.08 11.61 -23.59
C LYS A 6 32.66 10.35 -22.96
N PHE A 7 31.87 9.68 -22.12
CA PHE A 7 32.23 8.42 -21.47
C PHE A 7 31.37 7.32 -22.07
N HIS A 8 31.97 6.15 -22.33
CA HIS A 8 31.28 5.04 -22.97
C HIS A 8 31.09 3.92 -21.96
N VAL A 9 29.88 3.38 -21.88
CA VAL A 9 29.57 2.21 -21.05
C VAL A 9 29.08 1.09 -21.95
N ARG A 10 29.70 -0.08 -21.88
CA ARG A 10 29.38 -1.22 -22.74
C ARG A 10 28.79 -2.36 -21.91
N SER A 11 27.67 -2.91 -22.38
CA SER A 11 27.13 -4.17 -21.88
C SER A 11 28.03 -5.31 -22.33
N LEU A 12 28.57 -6.09 -21.40
CA LEU A 12 29.37 -7.27 -21.71
C LEU A 12 28.54 -8.40 -22.33
N ARG A 13 27.26 -8.48 -21.99
CA ARG A 13 26.38 -9.58 -22.42
C ARG A 13 25.94 -9.43 -23.87
N ASP A 14 25.64 -8.19 -24.26
CA ASP A 14 25.03 -7.90 -25.55
C ASP A 14 25.97 -7.08 -26.47
N GLY A 15 27.06 -6.52 -25.93
CA GLY A 15 28.00 -5.67 -26.66
C GLY A 15 27.52 -4.25 -26.92
N THR A 16 26.28 -3.91 -26.53
CA THR A 16 25.69 -2.58 -26.76
C THR A 16 26.45 -1.50 -25.98
N GLU A 17 26.80 -0.41 -26.66
CA GLU A 17 27.51 0.74 -26.09
C GLU A 17 26.57 1.93 -25.87
N PHE A 18 26.66 2.52 -24.69
CA PHE A 18 25.92 3.70 -24.26
C PHE A 18 26.88 4.87 -24.10
N GLN A 19 26.59 5.98 -24.78
CA GLN A 19 27.29 7.23 -24.56
C GLN A 19 26.62 7.98 -23.40
N VAL A 20 27.38 8.22 -22.33
CA VAL A 20 26.90 8.91 -21.13
C VAL A 20 27.83 10.06 -20.76
N THR A 21 27.25 11.08 -20.13
CA THR A 21 28.02 12.20 -19.62
C THR A 21 28.61 11.83 -18.27
N ARG A 22 29.94 11.93 -18.10
CA ARG A 22 30.62 11.57 -16.85
C ARG A 22 30.02 12.31 -15.64
N HIS A 23 29.64 13.57 -15.81
CA HIS A 23 28.99 14.36 -14.77
C HIS A 23 27.65 13.77 -14.32
N ALA A 24 26.81 13.28 -15.24
CA ALA A 24 25.49 12.73 -14.93
C ALA A 24 25.60 11.46 -14.08
N ILE A 25 26.47 10.53 -14.47
CA ILE A 25 26.65 9.25 -13.73
C ILE A 25 27.46 9.41 -12.43
N LYS A 26 28.25 10.49 -12.27
CA LYS A 26 28.92 10.84 -11.00
C LYS A 26 27.95 11.13 -9.85
N THR A 27 26.66 11.29 -10.13
CA THR A 27 25.62 11.40 -9.10
C THR A 27 25.41 10.09 -8.34
N CYS A 28 25.77 8.96 -8.95
CA CYS A 28 25.69 7.64 -8.33
C CYS A 28 26.95 7.39 -7.51
N GLU A 29 26.79 6.83 -6.31
CA GLU A 29 27.91 6.59 -5.41
C GLU A 29 28.97 5.65 -6.02
N VAL A 30 28.54 4.57 -6.65
CA VAL A 30 29.46 3.56 -7.22
C VAL A 30 30.32 4.18 -8.32
N PHE A 31 29.71 4.88 -9.28
CA PHE A 31 30.47 5.53 -10.35
C PHE A 31 31.36 6.66 -9.83
N ARG A 32 30.90 7.45 -8.85
CA ARG A 32 31.71 8.49 -8.20
C ARG A 32 32.98 7.90 -7.58
N ASN A 33 32.84 6.82 -6.81
CA ASN A 33 33.95 6.16 -6.14
C ASN A 33 34.91 5.53 -7.15
N MET A 34 34.38 4.84 -8.17
CA MET A 34 35.17 4.28 -9.27
C MET A 34 36.01 5.36 -9.96
N PHE A 35 35.41 6.51 -10.28
CA PHE A 35 36.13 7.61 -10.92
C PHE A 35 37.20 8.24 -10.02
N ALA A 36 36.93 8.38 -8.72
CA ALA A 36 37.91 8.89 -7.78
C ALA A 36 39.16 8.01 -7.71
N CYS A 37 39.01 6.67 -7.81
CA CYS A 37 40.13 5.75 -7.83
C CYS A 37 40.95 5.84 -9.13
N CYS A 38 40.29 5.98 -10.28
CA CYS A 38 40.97 5.95 -11.59
C CYS A 38 41.58 7.30 -12.00
N ASP A 39 41.10 8.44 -11.47
CA ASP A 39 41.64 9.76 -11.83
C ASP A 39 43.06 10.00 -11.29
N HIS A 40 43.53 9.21 -10.30
CA HIS A 40 44.88 9.33 -9.74
C HIS A 40 46.01 8.80 -10.64
N ASP A 41 45.70 7.89 -11.58
CA ASP A 41 46.70 7.25 -12.44
C ASP A 41 46.85 7.90 -13.82
N ASN A 42 45.96 8.84 -14.17
CA ASN A 42 45.85 9.40 -15.52
C ASN A 42 46.83 10.52 -15.88
N ASP A 43 47.74 10.92 -15.00
CA ASP A 43 48.77 11.94 -15.31
C ASP A 43 49.81 11.47 -16.35
N LYS A 44 49.75 10.21 -16.83
CA LYS A 44 50.79 9.63 -17.71
C LYS A 44 50.29 9.01 -19.03
N SER A 45 48.99 8.85 -19.23
CA SER A 45 48.42 8.26 -20.44
C SER A 45 47.51 9.27 -21.13
N GLY A 46 47.68 9.45 -22.45
CA GLY A 46 46.92 10.43 -23.24
C GLY A 46 45.40 10.21 -23.23
N PRO A 47 44.63 11.01 -23.99
CA PRO A 47 43.16 10.98 -23.99
C PRO A 47 42.65 9.67 -24.61
N GLN A 48 42.64 8.60 -23.83
CA GLN A 48 42.07 7.33 -24.22
C GLN A 48 40.56 7.41 -23.97
N GLU A 49 39.75 7.07 -24.98
CA GLU A 49 38.30 6.90 -24.80
C GLU A 49 38.08 5.86 -23.70
N ALA A 50 37.65 6.34 -22.52
CA ALA A 50 37.42 5.48 -21.38
C ALA A 50 36.10 4.73 -21.59
N VAL A 51 36.21 3.46 -21.94
CA VAL A 51 35.10 2.51 -22.02
C VAL A 51 35.01 1.74 -20.71
N LEU A 52 33.85 1.75 -20.06
CA LEU A 52 33.53 0.93 -18.90
C LEU A 52 32.69 -0.26 -19.31
N ASP A 53 33.18 -1.45 -19.02
CA ASP A 53 32.45 -2.69 -19.24
C ASP A 53 31.61 -3.08 -18.01
N LEU A 54 30.32 -3.34 -18.20
CA LEU A 54 29.36 -3.74 -17.16
C LEU A 54 28.68 -5.06 -17.54
N ASP A 55 28.39 -5.95 -16.57
CA ASP A 55 27.78 -7.28 -16.82
C ASP A 55 26.24 -7.23 -17.00
N GLU A 56 25.65 -6.05 -16.91
CA GLU A 56 24.23 -5.82 -17.12
C GLU A 56 23.85 -5.95 -18.60
N THR A 57 22.63 -6.44 -18.85
CA THR A 57 22.06 -6.42 -20.19
C THR A 57 21.75 -5.00 -20.66
N GLU A 58 21.59 -4.82 -21.97
CA GLU A 58 21.21 -3.54 -22.57
C GLU A 58 19.98 -2.91 -21.90
N HIS A 59 18.94 -3.71 -21.66
CA HIS A 59 17.69 -3.21 -21.07
C HIS A 59 17.86 -2.69 -19.64
N VAL A 60 18.71 -3.35 -18.85
CA VAL A 60 19.01 -2.97 -17.48
C VAL A 60 19.83 -1.68 -17.44
N LEU A 61 20.85 -1.56 -18.30
CA LEU A 61 21.64 -0.33 -18.44
C LEU A 61 20.81 0.84 -18.95
N ALA A 62 19.95 0.61 -19.95
CA ALA A 62 19.04 1.63 -20.45
C ALA A 62 18.10 2.15 -19.34
N THR A 63 17.62 1.25 -18.47
CA THR A 63 16.79 1.61 -17.31
C THR A 63 17.58 2.41 -16.27
N LEU A 64 18.81 1.98 -15.95
CA LEU A 64 19.70 2.70 -15.05
C LEU A 64 19.99 4.12 -15.55
N PHE A 65 20.37 4.27 -16.82
CA PHE A 65 20.67 5.59 -17.37
C PHE A 65 19.43 6.47 -17.48
N ARG A 66 18.26 5.89 -17.75
CA ARG A 66 16.99 6.63 -17.69
C ARG A 66 16.71 7.14 -16.28
N LEU A 67 16.89 6.31 -15.25
CA LEU A 67 16.72 6.72 -13.84
C LEU A 67 17.65 7.90 -13.48
N ILE A 68 18.89 7.86 -13.95
CA ILE A 68 19.89 8.92 -13.67
C ILE A 68 19.57 10.22 -14.41
N GLN A 69 19.22 10.12 -15.70
CA GLN A 69 19.05 11.30 -16.56
C GLN A 69 17.66 11.92 -16.44
N GLN A 70 16.64 11.10 -16.26
CA GLN A 70 15.22 11.45 -16.22
C GLN A 70 14.56 10.66 -15.08
N PRO A 71 14.89 10.98 -13.82
CA PRO A 71 14.29 10.31 -12.68
C PRO A 71 12.75 10.48 -12.74
N PRO A 72 11.99 9.44 -12.39
CA PRO A 72 10.54 9.54 -12.42
C PRO A 72 10.06 10.55 -11.40
N ASP A 73 9.13 11.42 -11.82
CA ASP A 73 8.43 12.31 -10.91
C ASP A 73 7.64 11.50 -9.88
N PRO A 74 7.51 12.00 -8.64
CA PRO A 74 6.67 11.35 -7.65
C PRO A 74 5.22 11.32 -8.17
N PRO A 75 4.47 10.25 -7.87
CA PRO A 75 3.09 10.14 -8.33
C PRO A 75 2.23 11.27 -7.74
N PRO A 76 1.29 11.85 -8.51
CA PRO A 76 0.55 13.03 -8.10
C PRO A 76 -0.29 12.74 -6.87
N THR A 77 -0.03 13.44 -5.77
CA THR A 77 -0.82 13.31 -4.54
C THR A 77 -2.06 14.18 -4.65
N VAL A 78 -3.23 13.57 -4.81
CA VAL A 78 -4.49 14.31 -4.66
C VAL A 78 -4.71 14.55 -3.17
N ASN A 79 -4.50 15.81 -2.75
CA ASN A 79 -4.80 16.24 -1.38
C ASN A 79 -6.30 16.06 -1.13
N SER A 80 -6.66 14.97 -0.45
CA SER A 80 -8.02 14.77 0.05
C SER A 80 -8.17 15.58 1.34
N ASP A 81 -9.01 16.61 1.28
CA ASP A 81 -9.33 17.50 2.41
C ASP A 81 -9.65 16.70 3.70
N GLY A 82 -8.73 16.76 4.67
CA GLY A 82 -9.03 16.69 6.11
C GLY A 82 -9.25 15.32 6.77
N THR A 83 -9.29 14.18 6.09
CA THR A 83 -9.49 12.87 6.77
C THR A 83 -8.56 11.76 6.26
N ARG A 84 -7.30 11.80 6.74
CA ARG A 84 -6.15 10.95 6.34
C ARG A 84 -5.85 11.06 4.84
N PRO A 85 -4.59 11.30 4.43
CA PRO A 85 -4.25 11.35 3.02
C PRO A 85 -4.56 9.99 2.41
N ARG A 86 -5.66 9.91 1.65
CA ARG A 86 -5.92 8.79 0.77
C ARG A 86 -5.31 9.17 -0.55
N PHE A 87 -4.26 8.46 -0.92
CA PHE A 87 -3.61 8.71 -2.18
C PHE A 87 -4.44 8.07 -3.31
N ASN A 88 -5.35 8.84 -3.88
CA ASN A 88 -5.96 8.49 -5.16
C ASN A 88 -5.03 8.97 -6.26
N PHE A 89 -4.21 8.06 -6.76
CA PHE A 89 -3.26 8.34 -7.83
C PHE A 89 -3.92 8.20 -9.20
N ASP A 90 -3.60 9.10 -10.13
CA ASP A 90 -3.98 8.93 -11.53
C ASP A 90 -3.18 7.76 -12.12
N THR A 91 -3.87 6.67 -12.44
CA THR A 91 -3.29 5.41 -12.91
C THR A 91 -2.40 5.54 -14.14
N GLY A 92 -2.57 6.60 -14.95
CA GLY A 92 -1.73 6.85 -16.12
C GLY A 92 -0.29 7.29 -15.82
N SER A 93 -0.03 7.77 -14.59
CA SER A 93 1.27 8.33 -14.19
C SER A 93 2.09 7.44 -13.25
N ILE A 94 1.51 6.34 -12.77
CA ILE A 94 2.12 5.44 -11.80
C ILE A 94 2.96 4.39 -12.53
N ILE A 95 4.20 4.18 -12.11
CA ILE A 95 5.02 3.09 -12.62
C ILE A 95 4.41 1.75 -12.15
N PRO A 96 4.11 0.80 -13.04
CA PRO A 96 3.55 -0.49 -12.65
C PRO A 96 4.46 -1.27 -11.70
N PHE A 97 3.85 -1.89 -10.68
CA PHE A 97 4.58 -2.67 -9.67
C PHE A 97 5.56 -3.71 -10.23
N PRO A 98 5.25 -4.50 -11.28
CA PRO A 98 6.19 -5.52 -11.78
C PRO A 98 7.55 -4.99 -12.23
N VAL A 99 7.65 -3.69 -12.55
CA VAL A 99 8.90 -3.04 -12.99
C VAL A 99 9.63 -2.37 -11.83
N LEU A 100 8.93 -1.95 -10.78
CA LEU A 100 9.52 -1.20 -9.66
C LEU A 100 10.63 -1.95 -8.90
N PRO A 101 10.50 -3.24 -8.56
CA PRO A 101 11.55 -3.97 -7.87
C PRO A 101 12.89 -3.97 -8.61
N SER A 102 12.91 -4.08 -9.94
CA SER A 102 14.15 -4.05 -10.70
C SER A 102 14.77 -2.65 -10.71
N MET A 103 13.95 -1.59 -10.80
CA MET A 103 14.43 -0.21 -10.68
C MET A 103 15.02 0.08 -9.29
N LEU A 104 14.39 -0.42 -8.23
CA LEU A 104 14.88 -0.28 -6.85
C LEU A 104 16.15 -1.10 -6.61
N GLN A 105 16.26 -2.30 -7.19
CA GLN A 105 17.50 -3.08 -7.16
C GLN A 105 18.65 -2.34 -7.85
N LEU A 106 18.39 -1.65 -8.96
CA LEU A 106 19.40 -0.80 -9.60
C LEU A 106 19.75 0.42 -8.74
N ALA A 107 18.74 1.03 -8.10
CA ALA A 107 18.96 2.14 -7.19
C ALA A 107 19.90 1.76 -6.05
N ASP A 108 19.67 0.60 -5.43
CA ASP A 108 20.52 0.04 -4.39
C ASP A 108 21.91 -0.35 -4.90
N LYS A 109 21.98 -1.15 -5.98
CA LYS A 109 23.24 -1.66 -6.55
C LYS A 109 24.21 -0.54 -6.94
N TYR A 110 23.70 0.55 -7.52
CA TYR A 110 24.53 1.65 -8.01
C TYR A 110 24.64 2.83 -7.04
N GLY A 111 23.97 2.76 -5.88
CA GLY A 111 23.90 3.85 -4.91
C GLY A 111 23.35 5.12 -5.54
N LEU A 112 22.15 5.04 -6.12
CA LEU A 112 21.46 6.20 -6.68
C LEU A 112 21.04 7.19 -5.57
N PRO A 113 20.89 8.49 -5.90
CA PRO A 113 20.46 9.50 -4.94
C PRO A 113 19.15 9.13 -4.21
N GLU A 114 19.07 9.47 -2.92
CA GLU A 114 17.90 9.20 -2.08
C GLU A 114 16.60 9.79 -2.66
N SER A 115 16.67 10.93 -3.35
CA SER A 115 15.51 11.52 -4.03
C SER A 115 14.87 10.58 -5.06
N ILE A 116 15.68 9.83 -5.82
CA ILE A 116 15.20 8.85 -6.80
C ILE A 116 14.56 7.66 -6.06
N THR A 117 15.25 7.13 -5.05
CA THR A 117 14.77 6.01 -4.24
C THR A 117 13.45 6.35 -3.53
N CYS A 118 13.34 7.56 -2.96
CA CYS A 118 12.10 8.06 -2.37
C CYS A 118 10.97 8.16 -3.39
N SER A 119 11.23 8.68 -4.60
CA SER A 119 10.23 8.72 -5.67
C SER A 119 9.75 7.30 -6.04
N LEU A 120 10.68 6.36 -6.23
CA LEU A 120 10.35 4.97 -6.53
C LEU A 120 9.54 4.31 -5.41
N HIS A 121 9.85 4.58 -4.13
CA HIS A 121 9.05 4.11 -3.00
C HIS A 121 7.64 4.69 -2.99
N LEU A 122 7.45 5.95 -3.38
CA LEU A 122 6.10 6.53 -3.54
C LEU A 122 5.32 5.84 -4.65
N HIS A 123 5.97 5.47 -5.76
CA HIS A 123 5.35 4.63 -6.79
C HIS A 123 4.99 3.22 -6.28
N VAL A 124 5.83 2.61 -5.43
CA VAL A 124 5.48 1.33 -4.78
C VAL A 124 4.25 1.49 -3.90
N GLN A 125 4.21 2.54 -3.07
CA GLN A 125 3.04 2.86 -2.25
C GLN A 125 1.80 3.12 -3.09
N ALA A 126 1.94 3.76 -4.26
CA ALA A 126 0.83 4.01 -5.18
C ALA A 126 0.22 2.74 -5.78
N ASN A 127 0.97 1.65 -5.83
CA ASN A 127 0.47 0.35 -6.26
C ASN A 127 -0.21 -0.43 -5.12
N ALA A 128 -0.26 0.09 -3.88
CA ALA A 128 -0.83 -0.64 -2.73
C ALA A 128 -2.30 -1.01 -2.92
N SER A 129 -3.08 -0.22 -3.66
CA SER A 129 -4.50 -0.49 -3.90
C SER A 129 -4.75 -1.47 -5.04
N THR A 130 -3.88 -1.49 -6.06
CA THR A 130 -4.01 -2.33 -7.26
C THR A 130 -3.31 -3.68 -7.09
N ASN A 131 -2.16 -3.71 -6.41
CA ASN A 131 -1.33 -4.89 -6.19
C ASN A 131 -0.99 -5.04 -4.69
N PRO A 132 -2.00 -5.15 -3.80
CA PRO A 132 -1.79 -5.08 -2.35
C PRO A 132 -0.88 -6.19 -1.82
N LEU A 133 -1.05 -7.43 -2.28
CA LEU A 133 -0.29 -8.57 -1.78
C LEU A 133 1.19 -8.51 -2.20
N PRO A 134 1.54 -8.29 -3.48
CA PRO A 134 2.93 -8.09 -3.88
C PRO A 134 3.59 -6.88 -3.21
N VAL A 135 2.88 -5.75 -3.09
CA VAL A 135 3.42 -4.55 -2.42
C VAL A 135 3.67 -4.81 -0.95
N TYR A 136 2.76 -5.49 -0.25
CA TYR A 136 2.95 -5.87 1.15
C TYR A 136 4.17 -6.78 1.35
N ALA A 137 4.30 -7.81 0.51
CA ALA A 137 5.43 -8.73 0.55
C ALA A 137 6.76 -8.03 0.28
N TYR A 138 6.81 -7.14 -0.71
CA TYR A 138 7.99 -6.33 -1.00
C TYR A 138 8.33 -5.40 0.16
N ALA A 139 7.35 -4.65 0.67
CA ALA A 139 7.56 -3.70 1.75
C ALA A 139 8.05 -4.38 3.04
N THR A 140 7.53 -5.57 3.37
CA THR A 140 8.00 -6.35 4.52
C THR A 140 9.40 -6.92 4.30
N THR A 141 9.73 -7.38 3.09
CA THR A 141 11.09 -7.86 2.73
C THR A 141 12.15 -6.77 2.91
N HIS A 142 11.81 -5.53 2.53
CA HIS A 142 12.74 -4.40 2.52
C HIS A 142 12.64 -3.47 3.75
N GLY A 143 11.89 -3.86 4.79
CA GLY A 143 11.79 -3.06 6.02
C GLY A 143 11.12 -1.70 5.82
N LEU A 144 10.06 -1.63 5.00
CA LEU A 144 9.30 -0.43 4.68
C LEU A 144 7.94 -0.43 5.41
N PRO A 145 7.88 -0.25 6.74
CA PRO A 145 6.68 -0.51 7.55
C PRO A 145 5.49 0.36 7.15
N LYS A 146 5.72 1.63 6.77
CA LYS A 146 4.63 2.52 6.35
C LYS A 146 3.92 2.03 5.08
N ILE A 147 4.68 1.50 4.12
CA ILE A 147 4.14 0.96 2.86
C ILE A 147 3.44 -0.38 3.12
N ALA A 148 4.04 -1.22 3.97
CA ALA A 148 3.41 -2.48 4.39
C ALA A 148 2.08 -2.22 5.10
N ALA A 149 2.02 -1.24 6.01
CA ALA A 149 0.80 -0.84 6.68
C ALA A 149 -0.27 -0.38 5.68
N GLU A 150 0.08 0.50 4.74
CA GLU A 150 -0.85 0.97 3.70
C GLU A 150 -1.39 -0.19 2.85
N ALA A 151 -0.51 -1.06 2.35
CA ALA A 151 -0.90 -2.23 1.56
C ALA A 151 -1.81 -3.20 2.34
N SER A 152 -1.57 -3.37 3.65
CA SER A 152 -2.40 -4.23 4.50
C SER A 152 -3.86 -3.76 4.60
N ALA A 153 -4.14 -2.46 4.46
CA ALA A 153 -5.52 -1.95 4.43
C ALA A 153 -6.33 -2.40 3.22
N HIS A 154 -5.64 -2.73 2.12
CA HIS A 154 -6.23 -3.23 0.90
C HIS A 154 -6.30 -4.77 0.86
N LEU A 155 -5.70 -5.46 1.83
CA LEU A 155 -5.76 -6.93 1.96
C LEU A 155 -6.95 -7.42 2.80
N LEU A 156 -7.78 -6.52 3.32
CA LEU A 156 -8.98 -6.88 4.08
C LEU A 156 -10.02 -7.64 3.23
N HIS A 157 -9.98 -7.47 1.91
CA HIS A 157 -10.79 -8.17 0.94
C HIS A 157 -9.95 -8.52 -0.30
N PRO A 158 -10.03 -9.75 -0.83
CA PRO A 158 -10.79 -10.89 -0.30
C PRO A 158 -10.18 -11.47 1.00
N PRO A 159 -10.86 -12.37 1.73
CA PRO A 159 -10.30 -13.02 2.91
C PRO A 159 -8.98 -13.74 2.61
N LEU A 160 -8.06 -13.79 3.57
CA LEU A 160 -6.75 -14.44 3.37
C LEU A 160 -6.86 -15.91 2.94
N SER A 161 -7.95 -16.59 3.30
CA SER A 161 -8.26 -17.97 2.91
C SER A 161 -8.57 -18.15 1.42
N SER A 162 -8.89 -17.08 0.68
CA SER A 162 -9.18 -17.18 -0.75
C SER A 162 -7.93 -17.16 -1.63
N TYR A 163 -6.77 -16.81 -1.08
CA TYR A 163 -5.51 -16.77 -1.83
C TYR A 163 -4.96 -18.18 -1.98
N THR A 164 -4.37 -18.47 -3.14
CA THR A 164 -3.70 -19.75 -3.35
C THR A 164 -2.40 -19.80 -2.55
N LYS A 165 -1.88 -21.01 -2.34
CA LYS A 165 -0.60 -21.24 -1.68
C LYS A 165 0.52 -20.45 -2.37
N GLU A 166 0.56 -20.48 -3.70
CA GLU A 166 1.56 -19.81 -4.52
C GLU A 166 1.49 -18.29 -4.36
N ALA A 167 0.28 -17.73 -4.23
CA ALA A 167 0.09 -16.31 -4.02
C ALA A 167 0.59 -15.86 -2.64
N ILE A 168 0.31 -16.63 -1.58
CA ILE A 168 0.76 -16.31 -0.21
C ILE A 168 2.27 -16.53 -0.02
N GLN A 169 2.87 -17.46 -0.76
CA GLN A 169 4.30 -17.77 -0.68
C GLN A 169 5.22 -16.60 -0.99
N ILE A 170 4.72 -15.54 -1.64
CA ILE A 170 5.52 -14.33 -1.88
C ILE A 170 5.81 -13.55 -0.58
N ILE A 171 5.01 -13.74 0.48
CA ILE A 171 5.26 -13.12 1.78
C ILE A 171 6.50 -13.78 2.40
N PRO A 172 7.55 -13.02 2.71
CA PRO A 172 8.87 -13.57 3.01
C PRO A 172 8.96 -14.29 4.36
N THR A 173 8.09 -13.94 5.32
CA THR A 173 8.20 -14.43 6.70
C THR A 173 6.84 -14.83 7.27
N VAL A 174 6.87 -15.80 8.18
CA VAL A 174 5.69 -16.22 8.96
C VAL A 174 5.14 -15.07 9.79
N THR A 175 6.02 -14.22 10.34
CA THR A 175 5.64 -13.03 11.12
C THR A 175 4.78 -12.07 10.29
N ALA A 176 5.24 -11.71 9.08
CA ALA A 176 4.50 -10.81 8.20
C ALA A 176 3.13 -11.38 7.79
N TYR A 177 3.03 -12.69 7.57
CA TYR A 177 1.75 -13.35 7.30
C TYR A 177 0.84 -13.36 8.54
N HIS A 178 1.39 -13.66 9.71
CA HIS A 178 0.66 -13.69 10.97
C HIS A 178 0.10 -12.31 11.35
N GLU A 179 0.80 -11.22 11.05
CA GLU A 179 0.30 -9.85 11.24
C GLU A 179 -0.97 -9.57 10.42
N LEU A 180 -1.06 -10.07 9.18
CA LEU A 180 -2.29 -9.97 8.40
C LEU A 180 -3.42 -10.81 9.01
N LEU A 181 -3.14 -12.03 9.46
CA LEU A 181 -4.13 -12.86 10.13
C LEU A 181 -4.69 -12.16 11.38
N ARG A 182 -3.80 -11.59 12.20
CA ARG A 182 -4.19 -10.80 13.38
C ARG A 182 -5.07 -9.62 13.01
N LEU A 183 -4.70 -8.86 11.97
CA LEU A 183 -5.54 -7.76 11.48
C LEU A 183 -6.95 -8.24 11.08
N HIS A 184 -7.06 -9.35 10.36
CA HIS A 184 -8.34 -9.89 9.93
C HIS A 184 -9.20 -10.32 11.12
N GLU A 185 -8.64 -11.12 12.02
CA GLU A 185 -9.38 -11.66 13.17
C GLU A 185 -9.76 -10.55 14.16
N TYR A 186 -8.86 -9.62 14.45
CA TYR A 186 -9.16 -8.44 15.27
C TYR A 186 -10.33 -7.65 14.69
N ARG A 187 -10.31 -7.38 13.38
CA ARG A 187 -11.40 -6.65 12.73
C ARG A 187 -12.71 -7.41 12.80
N LYS A 188 -12.74 -8.70 12.48
CA LYS A 188 -13.96 -9.53 12.58
C LYS A 188 -14.54 -9.48 13.99
N TYR A 189 -13.70 -9.70 15.00
CA TYR A 189 -14.08 -9.66 16.40
C TYR A 189 -14.67 -8.30 16.79
N ARG A 190 -13.95 -7.20 16.55
CA ARG A 190 -14.42 -5.85 16.92
C ARG A 190 -15.66 -5.41 16.16
N LEU A 191 -15.75 -5.75 14.88
CA LEU A 191 -16.93 -5.45 14.07
C LEU A 191 -18.17 -6.22 14.57
N ARG A 192 -18.01 -7.49 14.95
CA ARG A 192 -19.06 -8.29 15.57
C ARG A 192 -19.49 -7.72 16.92
N ASP A 193 -18.52 -7.37 17.77
CA ASP A 193 -18.77 -6.74 19.07
C ASP A 193 -19.54 -5.42 18.93
N ILE A 194 -19.12 -4.53 18.03
CA ILE A 194 -19.83 -3.27 17.75
C ILE A 194 -21.26 -3.54 17.28
N LEU A 195 -21.44 -4.48 16.35
CA LEU A 195 -22.76 -4.80 15.81
C LEU A 195 -23.69 -5.31 16.90
N LEU A 196 -23.26 -6.29 17.69
CA LEU A 196 -24.10 -6.95 18.71
C LEU A 196 -24.42 -6.05 19.91
N ASN A 197 -23.63 -5.01 20.17
CA ASN A 197 -23.87 -4.06 21.26
C ASN A 197 -24.58 -2.77 20.83
N GLU A 198 -24.99 -2.65 19.56
CA GLU A 198 -25.74 -1.47 19.10
C GLU A 198 -27.24 -1.70 19.12
N ASP A 199 -27.96 -0.71 19.66
CA ASP A 199 -29.41 -0.66 19.71
C ASP A 199 -29.97 0.34 18.70
N ILE A 200 -31.11 0.01 18.08
CA ILE A 200 -31.85 0.95 17.22
C ILE A 200 -32.45 2.13 18.01
N PHE A 201 -32.71 1.95 19.31
CA PHE A 201 -33.22 3.00 20.22
C PHE A 201 -32.37 3.07 21.50
N PRO A 202 -31.21 3.74 21.49
CA PRO A 202 -30.37 3.88 22.69
C PRO A 202 -31.17 4.50 23.83
N HIS A 203 -31.24 3.82 24.98
CA HIS A 203 -32.05 4.23 26.15
C HIS A 203 -33.53 4.53 25.85
N GLY A 204 -34.08 4.03 24.73
CA GLY A 204 -35.44 4.30 24.29
C GLY A 204 -35.65 5.65 23.59
N TYR A 205 -34.59 6.45 23.36
CA TYR A 205 -34.71 7.71 22.64
C TYR A 205 -35.14 7.49 21.19
N GLY A 206 -36.09 8.30 20.71
CA GLY A 206 -36.60 8.22 19.34
C GLY A 206 -37.51 7.02 19.06
N ALA A 207 -37.89 6.24 20.08
CA ALA A 207 -38.76 5.09 19.90
C ALA A 207 -40.17 5.50 19.42
N CYS A 208 -40.63 4.87 18.34
CA CYS A 208 -41.99 5.05 17.83
C CYS A 208 -42.99 4.33 18.75
N PRO A 209 -44.04 4.99 19.28
CA PRO A 209 -44.98 4.35 20.21
C PRO A 209 -45.76 3.19 19.56
N VAL A 210 -45.95 3.24 18.24
CA VAL A 210 -46.72 2.23 17.49
C VAL A 210 -45.85 1.06 17.05
N HIS A 211 -44.62 1.34 16.59
CA HIS A 211 -43.80 0.36 15.88
C HIS A 211 -42.54 -0.09 16.63
N LYS A 212 -42.32 0.38 17.87
CA LYS A 212 -41.09 0.10 18.67
C LYS A 212 -40.72 -1.38 18.67
N GLN A 213 -41.65 -2.26 19.03
CA GLN A 213 -41.36 -3.67 19.20
C GLN A 213 -40.99 -4.35 17.89
N TRP A 214 -41.72 -4.05 16.82
CA TRP A 214 -41.45 -4.58 15.49
C TRP A 214 -40.11 -4.08 14.95
N ALA A 215 -39.79 -2.79 15.11
CA ALA A 215 -38.51 -2.22 14.70
C ALA A 215 -37.32 -2.85 15.46
N ILE A 216 -37.46 -3.10 16.76
CA ILE A 216 -36.44 -3.81 17.57
C ILE A 216 -36.25 -5.24 17.06
N GLN A 217 -37.34 -5.98 16.81
CA GLN A 217 -37.27 -7.35 16.30
C GLN A 217 -36.58 -7.42 14.93
N LEU A 218 -36.91 -6.51 14.03
CA LEU A 218 -36.30 -6.43 12.70
C LEU A 218 -34.80 -6.11 12.79
N TRP A 219 -34.43 -5.15 13.63
CA TRP A 219 -33.05 -4.81 13.91
C TRP A 219 -32.28 -6.02 14.44
N GLU A 220 -32.81 -6.69 15.48
CA GLU A 220 -32.18 -7.83 16.12
C GLU A 220 -31.98 -9.00 15.16
N GLN A 221 -33.00 -9.30 14.34
CA GLN A 221 -32.94 -10.37 13.37
C GLN A 221 -31.81 -10.15 12.35
N LYS A 222 -31.71 -8.94 11.77
CA LYS A 222 -30.63 -8.62 10.81
C LYS A 222 -29.27 -8.60 11.51
N ARG A 223 -29.19 -8.07 12.74
CA ARG A 223 -27.97 -8.00 13.56
C ARG A 223 -27.38 -9.38 13.83
N VAL A 224 -28.19 -10.31 14.35
CA VAL A 224 -27.78 -11.69 14.64
C VAL A 224 -27.42 -12.44 13.37
N HIS A 225 -28.19 -12.28 12.30
CA HIS A 225 -27.88 -12.90 11.01
C HIS A 225 -26.51 -12.42 10.48
N LEU A 226 -26.33 -11.09 10.39
CA LEU A 226 -25.11 -10.48 9.89
C LEU A 226 -23.88 -10.86 10.75
N ALA A 227 -24.03 -10.96 12.07
CA ALA A 227 -22.94 -11.34 12.98
C ALA A 227 -22.27 -12.69 12.63
N THR A 228 -23.01 -13.59 11.97
CA THR A 228 -22.50 -14.90 11.53
C THR A 228 -21.71 -14.84 10.21
N GLN A 229 -21.84 -13.73 9.47
CA GLN A 229 -21.26 -13.53 8.13
C GLN A 229 -20.19 -12.42 8.09
N ILE A 230 -19.81 -11.86 9.23
CA ILE A 230 -18.81 -10.78 9.29
C ILE A 230 -17.44 -11.28 8.83
N GLU A 231 -16.91 -10.59 7.83
CA GLU A 231 -15.53 -10.65 7.37
C GLU A 231 -14.80 -9.34 7.68
N ALA A 232 -13.47 -9.33 7.53
CA ALA A 232 -12.64 -8.18 7.91
C ALA A 232 -12.99 -6.88 7.14
N ALA A 233 -13.50 -7.00 5.92
CA ALA A 233 -13.89 -5.87 5.07
C ALA A 233 -15.40 -5.56 5.06
N THR A 234 -16.24 -6.29 5.81
CA THR A 234 -17.70 -6.12 5.75
C THR A 234 -18.13 -4.68 6.10
N ASP A 235 -18.93 -4.07 5.22
CA ASP A 235 -19.59 -2.78 5.49
C ASP A 235 -20.89 -3.00 6.27
N ILE A 236 -20.75 -3.17 7.58
CA ILE A 236 -21.89 -3.43 8.48
C ILE A 236 -22.96 -2.35 8.38
N ALA A 237 -22.56 -1.08 8.26
CA ALA A 237 -23.52 0.02 8.14
C ALA A 237 -24.26 -0.04 6.80
N GLY A 238 -23.56 -0.38 5.72
CA GLY A 238 -24.16 -0.68 4.42
C GLY A 238 -25.23 -1.77 4.52
N GLU A 239 -24.86 -2.92 5.06
CA GLU A 239 -25.74 -4.09 5.23
C GLU A 239 -26.97 -3.77 6.11
N MET A 240 -26.80 -3.04 7.21
CA MET A 240 -27.91 -2.66 8.09
C MET A 240 -28.84 -1.63 7.44
N ARG A 241 -28.36 -0.85 6.46
CA ARG A 241 -29.16 0.14 5.74
C ARG A 241 -30.24 -0.49 4.88
N ASP A 242 -30.11 -1.76 4.51
CA ASP A 242 -31.14 -2.51 3.76
C ASP A 242 -32.50 -2.54 4.47
N LEU A 243 -32.52 -2.36 5.79
CA LEU A 243 -33.76 -2.27 6.57
C LEU A 243 -34.56 -0.99 6.27
N ALA A 244 -33.97 0.00 5.61
CA ALA A 244 -34.59 1.30 5.35
C ALA A 244 -35.89 1.18 4.56
N GLY A 245 -35.96 0.25 3.60
CA GLY A 245 -37.16 -0.02 2.83
C GLY A 245 -38.33 -0.51 3.69
N GLN A 246 -38.03 -1.34 4.69
CA GLN A 246 -39.04 -1.91 5.59
C GLN A 246 -39.60 -0.86 6.55
N LEU A 247 -38.76 0.07 7.05
CA LEU A 247 -39.16 1.11 8.00
C LEU A 247 -39.60 2.43 7.33
N SER A 248 -39.65 2.49 6.01
CA SER A 248 -39.94 3.70 5.22
C SER A 248 -41.34 4.29 5.45
N SER A 249 -42.32 3.46 5.83
CA SER A 249 -43.70 3.87 6.08
C SER A 249 -43.87 4.70 7.36
N CYS A 250 -42.92 4.66 8.29
CA CYS A 250 -42.95 5.41 9.53
C CYS A 250 -41.73 6.35 9.64
N PRO A 251 -41.91 7.68 9.50
CA PRO A 251 -40.80 8.64 9.52
C PRO A 251 -39.95 8.58 10.79
N LEU A 252 -40.57 8.30 11.95
CA LEU A 252 -39.86 8.15 13.22
C LEU A 252 -38.94 6.92 13.23
N CYS A 253 -39.43 5.76 12.76
CA CYS A 253 -38.63 4.54 12.70
C CYS A 253 -37.51 4.65 11.66
N HIS A 254 -37.81 5.25 10.51
CA HIS A 254 -36.80 5.51 9.49
C HIS A 254 -35.67 6.41 10.03
N LYS A 255 -36.03 7.52 10.70
CA LYS A 255 -35.03 8.42 11.32
C LYS A 255 -34.19 7.71 12.38
N ALA A 256 -34.81 6.87 13.21
CA ALA A 256 -34.08 6.09 14.21
C ALA A 256 -33.12 5.09 13.58
N LEU A 257 -33.55 4.38 12.53
CA LEU A 257 -32.68 3.48 11.77
C LEU A 257 -31.49 4.24 11.18
N THR A 258 -31.72 5.38 10.52
CA THR A 258 -30.64 6.18 9.93
C THR A 258 -29.63 6.58 11.00
N ALA A 259 -30.08 7.09 12.15
CA ALA A 259 -29.19 7.47 13.25
C ALA A 259 -28.39 6.29 13.81
N ALA A 260 -29.02 5.13 13.98
CA ALA A 260 -28.35 3.92 14.45
C ALA A 260 -27.31 3.40 13.44
N VAL A 261 -27.64 3.41 12.14
CA VAL A 261 -26.73 3.03 11.06
C VAL A 261 -25.55 4.00 10.95
N ASP A 262 -25.78 5.30 11.11
CA ASP A 262 -24.72 6.31 11.09
C ASP A 262 -23.78 6.15 12.30
N MET A 263 -24.32 5.80 13.47
CA MET A 263 -23.52 5.48 14.66
C MET A 263 -22.69 4.20 14.45
N LEU A 264 -23.28 3.15 13.87
CA LEU A 264 -22.54 1.94 13.48
C LEU A 264 -21.41 2.28 12.51
N GLN A 265 -21.70 3.10 11.49
CA GLN A 265 -20.68 3.50 10.52
C GLN A 265 -19.53 4.24 11.19
N TYR A 266 -19.84 5.17 12.10
CA TYR A 266 -18.85 5.90 12.88
C TYR A 266 -17.98 4.96 13.73
N LYS A 267 -18.59 4.03 14.47
CA LYS A 267 -17.86 3.06 15.31
C LYS A 267 -17.01 2.10 14.46
N CYS A 268 -17.55 1.56 13.37
CA CYS A 268 -16.84 0.66 12.47
C CYS A 268 -15.65 1.33 11.78
N ARG A 269 -15.74 2.64 11.45
CA ARG A 269 -14.60 3.41 10.88
C ARG A 269 -13.41 3.51 11.82
N LYS A 270 -13.62 3.39 13.14
CA LYS A 270 -12.54 3.42 14.14
C LYS A 270 -11.82 2.09 14.32
N VAL A 271 -12.36 0.99 13.80
CA VAL A 271 -11.71 -0.32 13.87
C VAL A 271 -10.44 -0.31 13.01
N ALA A 272 -9.33 -0.82 13.57
CA ALA A 272 -8.02 -0.85 12.92
C ALA A 272 -8.11 -1.38 11.48
N ARG A 273 -7.52 -0.66 10.52
CA ARG A 273 -7.51 -1.07 9.10
C ARG A 273 -6.13 -1.49 8.60
N THR A 274 -5.08 -1.20 9.33
CA THR A 274 -3.71 -1.59 9.00
C THR A 274 -3.12 -2.38 10.16
N VAL A 275 -2.07 -3.16 9.87
CA VAL A 275 -1.38 -3.98 10.87
C VAL A 275 -0.86 -3.17 12.07
N ASP A 276 -0.42 -1.92 11.86
CA ASP A 276 0.12 -1.04 12.91
C ASP A 276 -0.88 -0.66 14.01
N TYR A 277 -2.18 -0.69 13.73
CA TYR A 277 -3.23 -0.29 14.69
C TYR A 277 -3.83 -1.47 15.44
N VAL A 278 -3.33 -2.69 15.23
CA VAL A 278 -3.81 -3.88 15.92
C VAL A 278 -3.15 -3.93 17.32
N PRO A 279 -3.93 -3.92 18.43
CA PRO A 279 -3.35 -4.00 19.76
C PRO A 279 -2.51 -5.28 19.94
N GLN A 280 -1.44 -5.25 20.74
CA GLN A 280 -0.62 -6.44 20.99
C GLN A 280 -1.39 -7.49 21.82
N ASP A 281 -2.21 -7.02 22.75
CA ASP A 281 -2.79 -7.85 23.81
C ASP A 281 -4.27 -8.22 23.59
N TYR A 282 -4.89 -7.89 22.46
CA TYR A 282 -6.35 -8.09 22.30
C TYR A 282 -6.78 -9.56 22.40
N TRP A 283 -5.86 -10.50 22.19
CA TRP A 283 -6.12 -11.94 22.31
C TRP A 283 -6.33 -12.41 23.76
N LEU A 284 -5.84 -11.66 24.75
CA LEU A 284 -6.02 -12.00 26.16
C LEU A 284 -7.49 -11.88 26.60
N ASP A 285 -8.27 -11.07 25.91
CA ASP A 285 -9.71 -10.88 26.19
C ASP A 285 -10.62 -11.88 25.46
N VAL A 286 -10.05 -12.74 24.60
CA VAL A 286 -10.80 -13.69 23.75
C VAL A 286 -10.76 -15.12 24.31
N ILE A 287 -9.83 -15.42 25.22
CA ILE A 287 -9.66 -16.72 25.90
C ILE A 287 -10.29 -16.64 27.30
#